data_AF-A0A124H5D6-F1
#
_entry.id   AF-A0A124H5D6-F1
#
_cell.length_a   1.000
_cell.length_b   1.000
_cell.length_c   1.000
_cell.angle_alpha   90.00
_cell.angle_beta   90.00
_cell.angle_gamma   90.00
#
_symmetry.space_group_name_H-M   'P 1'
#
loop_
_entity.id
_entity.type
_entity.pdbx_description
1 polymer ?
#
loop_
_entity_poly.entity_id
_entity_poly.type
_entity_poly.pdbx_seq_one_letter_code
_entity_poly.pdbx_strand_id
1 'polypeptide(L)' 'MPMRRPYPSDLSQARRELIEPVLAAWRLERRRRALRFGRPPEHDLRDIMDAILYADRTGIQWRCLPHDFPPWNTVYG' A
#
# COMPACT_ATOMS: atom_id res chain seq x y z
N MET A 1 8.13 10.84 -4.04
CA MET A 1 6.74 10.61 -4.50
C MET A 1 6.05 11.95 -4.58
N PRO A 2 5.31 12.26 -5.66
CA PRO A 2 4.57 13.52 -5.71
C PRO A 2 3.62 13.54 -4.51
N MET A 3 3.57 14.66 -3.79
CA MET A 3 2.70 14.81 -2.63
C MET A 3 1.24 14.74 -3.10
N ARG A 4 0.64 13.54 -3.08
CA ARG A 4 -0.81 13.40 -3.18
C ARG A 4 -1.41 14.00 -1.91
N ARG A 5 -2.56 14.66 -2.06
CA ARG A 5 -3.26 15.22 -0.90
C ARG A 5 -3.73 14.06 -0.02
N PRO A 6 -3.43 14.04 1.29
CA PRO A 6 -3.81 12.93 2.15
C PRO A 6 -5.33 12.82 2.24
N TYR A 7 -5.84 11.58 2.26
CA TYR A 7 -7.25 11.30 2.51
C TYR A 7 -7.53 11.22 4.02
N PRO A 8 -8.78 11.48 4.45
CA PRO A 8 -9.19 11.25 5.84
C PRO A 8 -9.01 9.80 6.34
N SER A 9 -8.95 8.84 5.41
CA SER A 9 -8.71 7.42 5.69
C SER A 9 -7.23 7.08 5.90
N ASP A 10 -6.31 7.96 5.50
CA ASP A 10 -4.88 7.71 5.58
C ASP A 10 -4.42 7.64 7.04
N LEU A 11 -3.43 6.78 7.30
CA LEU A 11 -2.88 6.66 8.64
C LEU A 11 -2.07 7.91 9.03
N SER A 12 -2.23 8.35 10.27
CA SER A 12 -1.35 9.35 10.88
C SER A 12 0.08 8.82 10.97
N GLN A 13 1.06 9.72 10.99
CA GLN A 13 2.47 9.35 11.10
C GLN A 13 2.75 8.41 12.28
N ALA A 14 2.23 8.73 13.47
CA ALA A 14 2.41 7.89 14.66
C ALA A 14 1.85 6.46 14.48
N ARG A 15 0.70 6.30 13.82
CA ARG A 15 0.15 4.96 13.53
C ARG A 15 0.97 4.22 12.48
N ARG A 16 1.51 4.93 11.48
CA ARG A 16 2.40 4.36 10.47
C ARG A 16 3.67 3.81 11.11
N GLU A 17 4.26 4.55 12.03
CA GLU A 17 5.47 4.14 12.73
C GLU A 17 5.25 2.84 13.52
N LEU A 18 4.06 2.61 14.06
CA LEU A 18 3.73 1.36 14.75
C LEU A 18 3.65 0.15 13.80
N ILE A 19 3.14 0.31 12.58
CA ILE A 19 2.97 -0.81 11.63
C ILE A 19 4.21 -1.04 10.74
N GLU A 20 5.06 -0.02 10.59
CA GLU A 20 6.23 -0.07 9.71
C GLU A 20 7.15 -1.27 9.96
N PRO A 21 7.48 -1.64 11.22
CA PRO A 21 8.33 -2.81 11.48
C PRO A 21 7.73 -4.10 10.93
N VAL A 22 6.40 -4.25 11.00
CA VAL A 22 5.69 -5.44 10.48
C VAL A 22 5.75 -5.46 8.96
N LEU A 23 5.49 -4.32 8.30
CA LEU A 23 5.57 -4.20 6.84
C LEU A 23 6.99 -4.46 6.33
N ALA A 24 8.00 -3.92 7.02
CA ALA A 24 9.41 -4.12 6.69
C ALA A 24 9.81 -5.59 6.84
N ALA A 25 9.43 -6.24 7.95
CA ALA A 25 9.69 -7.66 8.18
C ALA A 25 9.03 -8.54 7.11
N TRP A 26 7.76 -8.27 6.78
CA TRP A 26 7.05 -8.96 5.70
C TRP A 26 7.75 -8.78 4.35
N ARG A 27 8.18 -7.55 4.02
CA ARG A 27 8.87 -7.25 2.75
C ARG A 27 10.20 -7.99 2.65
N LEU A 28 10.97 -8.02 3.75
CA LEU A 28 12.23 -8.73 3.80
C LEU A 28 12.03 -10.23 3.63
N GLU A 29 11.05 -10.80 4.31
CA GLU A 29 10.72 -12.22 4.25
C GLU A 29 10.25 -12.64 2.86
N ARG A 30 9.39 -11.84 2.22
CA ARG A 30 8.95 -12.05 0.83
C ARG A 30 10.14 -12.01 -0.14
N ARG A 31 11.08 -11.07 0.04
CA ARG A 31 12.29 -10.98 -0.78
C ARG A 31 13.21 -12.18 -0.61
N ARG A 32 13.34 -12.74 0.60
CA ARG A 32 14.14 -13.95 0.85
C ARG A 32 13.59 -15.17 0.13
N ARG A 33 12.26 -15.32 0.07
CA ARG A 33 11.59 -16.44 -0.61
C ARG A 33 11.44 -16.27 -2.11
N ALA A 34 11.54 -15.05 -2.61
CA ALA A 34 11.43 -14.79 -4.04
C ALA A 34 12.60 -15.46 -4.77
N LEU A 35 12.31 -16.19 -5.86
CA LEU A 35 13.31 -16.87 -6.68
C LEU A 35 14.27 -15.91 -7.43
N ARG A 36 14.28 -14.61 -7.08
CA ARG A 36 15.01 -13.51 -7.76
C ARG A 36 14.63 -13.33 -9.24
N PHE A 37 13.56 -13.96 -9.69
CA PHE A 37 12.93 -13.77 -11.00
C PHE A 37 11.56 -13.11 -10.80
N GLY A 38 11.27 -12.02 -11.52
CA GLY A 38 10.00 -11.29 -11.43
C GLY A 38 10.16 -9.77 -11.36
N ARG A 39 9.04 -9.04 -11.54
CA ARG A 39 9.02 -7.56 -11.48
C ARG A 39 9.29 -7.09 -10.05
N PRO A 40 10.25 -6.18 -9.82
CA PRO A 40 10.45 -5.59 -8.50
C PRO A 40 9.18 -4.84 -8.06
N PRO A 41 8.84 -4.84 -6.77
CA PRO A 41 7.70 -4.07 -6.28
C PRO A 41 7.97 -2.57 -6.47
N GLU A 42 7.14 -1.92 -7.28
CA GLU A 42 7.28 -0.49 -7.65
C GLU A 42 6.64 0.45 -6.62
N HIS A 43 5.63 -0.02 -5.90
CA HIS A 43 4.84 0.80 -4.98
C HIS A 43 5.27 0.61 -3.52
N ASP A 44 5.16 1.69 -2.74
CA ASP A 44 5.35 1.62 -1.30
C ASP A 44 4.22 0.81 -0.66
N LEU A 45 4.54 0.02 0.38
CA LEU A 45 3.54 -0.73 1.13
C LEU A 45 2.61 0.22 1.88
N ARG A 46 3.09 1.41 2.24
CA ARG A 46 2.30 2.46 2.87
C ARG A 46 1.20 2.96 1.93
N ASP A 47 1.51 3.15 0.65
CA ASP A 47 0.51 3.58 -0.34
C ASP A 47 -0.53 2.50 -0.61
N ILE A 48 -0.11 1.23 -0.62
CA ILE A 48 -1.01 0.08 -0.72
C ILE A 48 -1.93 0.00 0.50
N MET A 49 -1.41 0.19 1.71
CA MET A 49 -2.20 0.19 2.94
C MET A 49 -3.21 1.34 2.97
N ASP A 50 -2.81 2.55 2.57
CA ASP A 50 -3.73 3.69 2.49
C ASP A 50 -4.84 3.44 1.47
N ALA A 51 -4.53 2.82 0.32
CA ALA A 51 -5.53 2.43 -0.67
C ALA A 51 -6.54 1.40 -0.14
N ILE A 52 -6.06 0.40 0.61
CA ILE A 52 -6.92 -0.60 1.26
C ILE A 52 -7.83 0.08 2.29
N LEU A 53 -7.28 0.94 3.14
CA LEU A 53 -8.05 1.66 4.15
C LEU A 53 -9.06 2.62 3.52
N TYR A 54 -8.70 3.27 2.42
CA TYR A 54 -9.63 4.11 1.66
C TYR A 54 -10.82 3.30 1.15
N ALA A 55 -10.57 2.16 0.52
CA ALA A 55 -11.62 1.27 0.01
C ALA A 55 -12.50 0.73 1.16
N ASP A 56 -11.90 0.29 2.27
CA ASP A 56 -12.61 -0.17 3.46
C ASP A 56 -13.53 0.92 4.06
N ARG A 57 -13.03 2.16 4.17
CA ARG A 57 -13.78 3.26 4.79
C ARG A 57 -14.87 3.85 3.93
N THR A 58 -14.70 3.81 2.61
CA THR A 58 -15.65 4.41 1.65
C THR A 58 -16.59 3.39 1.03
N GLY A 59 -16.23 2.10 1.06
CA GLY A 59 -16.99 1.02 0.43
C GLY A 59 -16.96 1.03 -1.10
N ILE A 60 -16.01 1.74 -1.72
CA ILE A 60 -15.93 1.81 -3.18
C ILE A 60 -15.50 0.47 -3.79
N GLN A 61 -15.89 0.25 -5.05
CA GLN A 61 -15.35 -0.85 -5.83
C GLN A 61 -13.86 -0.62 -6.12
N TRP A 62 -13.04 -1.67 -6.04
CA TRP A 62 -11.59 -1.60 -6.30
C TRP A 62 -11.26 -0.95 -7.66
N ARG A 63 -12.05 -1.23 -8.70
CA ARG A 63 -11.86 -0.63 -10.04
C ARG A 63 -12.06 0.89 -10.07
N CYS A 64 -12.74 1.45 -9.08
CA CYS A 64 -12.98 2.88 -8.93
C CYS A 64 -11.98 3.56 -7.99
N LEU A 65 -10.89 2.88 -7.62
CA LEU A 65 -9.85 3.47 -6.77
C LEU A 65 -9.26 4.73 -7.44
N PRO A 66 -9.10 5.83 -6.70
CA PRO A 66 -8.49 7.06 -7.21
C PRO A 66 -7.13 6.84 -7.88
N HIS A 67 -6.84 7.63 -8.93
CA HIS A 67 -5.64 7.47 -9.75
C HIS A 67 -4.33 7.89 -9.07
N ASP A 68 -4.39 8.57 -7.93
CA ASP A 68 -3.24 8.92 -7.10
C ASP A 68 -2.78 7.76 -6.20
N PHE A 69 -3.57 6.69 -6.08
CA PHE A 69 -3.16 5.44 -5.46
C PHE A 69 -2.46 4.50 -6.46
N PRO A 70 -1.71 3.49 -5.96
CA PRO A 70 -1.28 2.38 -6.79
C PRO A 70 -2.46 1.75 -7.54
N PRO A 71 -2.23 1.21 -8.77
CA PRO A 71 -3.28 0.55 -9.54
C PRO A 71 -4.01 -0.51 -8.71
N TRP A 72 -5.34 -0.60 -8.85
CA TRP A 72 -6.18 -1.50 -8.05
C TRP A 72 -5.73 -2.98 -8.11
N ASN A 73 -5.19 -3.40 -9.25
CA ASN A 73 -4.66 -4.74 -9.47
C ASN A 73 -3.34 -4.99 -8.71
N THR A 74 -2.59 -3.94 -8.38
CA THR A 74 -1.43 -4.03 -7.48
C THR A 74 -1.87 -4.09 -6.02
N VAL A 75 -2.94 -3.37 -5.66
CA VAL A 75 -3.41 -3.25 -4.28
C VAL A 75 -4.08 -4.55 -3.80
N TYR A 76 -4.92 -5.15 -4.65
CA TYR A 76 -5.70 -6.34 -4.30
C TYR A 76 -5.22 -7.65 -4.97
N GLY A 77 -4.49 -7.55 -6.09
CA GLY A 77 -4.15 -8.70 -6.95
C GLY A 77 -2.90 -9.48 -6.57
#